data_AF-A0A1G1Q961-F1
#
_entry.id   AF-A0A1G1Q961-F1
#
_cell.length_a   1.000
_cell.length_b   1.000
_cell.length_c   1.000
_cell.angle_alpha   90.00
_cell.angle_beta   90.00
_cell.angle_gamma   90.00
#
_symmetry.space_group_name_H-M   'P 1'
#
loop_
_entity.id
_entity.type
_entity.pdbx_description
1 polymer ?
#
loop_
_entity_poly.entity_id
_entity_poly.type
_entity_poly.pdbx_seq_one_letter_code
_entity_poly.pdbx_strand_id
1 'polypeptide(L)'
;MFRGPKPDFIPNGKIITKKEQRHHDFVESYENPIEKAIEYDRMMKEEKLSQSALAEKLGVSRVRVYQYMSLLKLPQKKIEYILKNGKQEMITERHLRPVML
;
A
#
# COMPACT_ATOMS: atom_id res chain seq x y z
N MET A 1 6.25 3.54 -31.46
CA MET A 1 6.71 4.67 -30.63
C MET A 1 5.62 4.98 -29.61
N PHE A 2 5.90 4.88 -28.31
CA PHE A 2 4.92 5.22 -27.28
C PHE A 2 4.73 6.74 -27.26
N ARG A 3 3.51 7.21 -27.56
CA ARG A 3 3.13 8.64 -27.63
C ARG A 3 2.41 9.08 -26.35
N GLY A 4 3.02 8.83 -25.19
CA GLY A 4 2.59 9.40 -23.92
C GLY A 4 3.46 10.62 -23.57
N PRO A 5 2.97 11.56 -22.75
CA PRO A 5 3.82 12.59 -22.18
C PRO A 5 4.99 11.93 -21.43
N LYS A 6 6.18 12.53 -21.53
CA LYS A 6 7.38 12.05 -20.85
C LYS A 6 7.18 12.26 -19.34
N PRO A 7 7.30 11.23 -18.48
CA PRO A 7 7.20 11.41 -17.04
C PRO A 7 8.19 12.43 -16.47
N ASP A 8 7.73 13.24 -15.51
CA ASP A 8 8.45 14.40 -14.98
C ASP A 8 9.76 14.07 -14.26
N PHE A 9 9.92 12.82 -13.79
CA PHE A 9 11.14 12.35 -13.13
C PHE A 9 12.29 12.04 -14.10
N ILE A 10 12.06 12.07 -15.43
CA ILE A 10 13.06 11.73 -16.43
C ILE A 10 13.76 13.01 -16.91
N PRO A 11 15.07 13.18 -16.68
CA PRO A 11 15.81 14.33 -17.17
C PRO A 11 15.70 14.50 -18.69
N ASN A 12 15.72 15.75 -19.14
CA ASN A 12 15.77 16.09 -20.57
C ASN A 12 16.97 15.39 -21.24
N GLY A 13 16.74 14.77 -22.40
CA GLY A 13 17.76 14.02 -23.15
C GLY A 13 17.98 12.56 -22.75
N LYS A 14 17.42 12.06 -21.63
CA LYS A 14 17.56 10.64 -21.25
C LYS A 14 16.40 9.79 -21.79
N ILE A 15 16.71 8.67 -22.44
CA ILE A 15 15.77 7.58 -22.76
C ILE A 15 15.87 6.58 -21.61
N ILE A 16 14.75 6.29 -20.95
CA ILE A 16 14.70 5.23 -19.93
C ILE A 16 14.33 3.90 -20.57
N THR A 17 14.89 2.84 -20.02
CA THR A 17 14.54 1.47 -20.38
C THR A 17 13.15 1.14 -19.83
N LYS A 18 12.48 0.15 -20.43
CA LYS A 18 11.23 -0.41 -19.87
C LYS A 18 11.39 -0.92 -18.43
N LYS A 19 12.61 -1.35 -18.05
CA LYS A 19 12.92 -1.81 -16.69
C LYS A 19 12.88 -0.64 -15.70
N GLU A 20 13.51 0.48 -16.05
CA GLU A 20 13.50 1.70 -15.22
C GLU A 20 12.09 2.28 -15.08
N GLN A 21 11.32 2.34 -16.17
CA GLN A 21 9.91 2.80 -16.10
C GLN A 21 9.11 1.94 -15.13
N ARG A 22 9.17 0.60 -15.27
CA ARG A 22 8.45 -0.32 -14.36
C ARG A 22 8.88 -0.17 -12.90
N HIS A 23 10.17 0.03 -12.65
CA HIS A 23 10.66 0.25 -11.30
C HIS A 23 10.09 1.55 -10.72
N HIS A 24 10.10 2.63 -11.48
CA HIS A 24 9.50 3.89 -11.09
C HIS A 24 7.99 3.74 -10.82
N ASP A 25 7.25 3.15 -11.76
CA ASP A 25 5.81 2.91 -11.60
C ASP A 25 5.51 2.10 -10.34
N PHE A 26 6.34 1.09 -10.06
CA PHE A 26 6.21 0.28 -8.84
C PHE A 26 6.43 1.11 -7.57
N VAL A 27 7.50 1.91 -7.53
CA VAL A 27 7.81 2.79 -6.37
C VAL A 27 6.74 3.85 -6.17
N GLU A 28 6.21 4.44 -7.24
CA GLU A 28 5.15 5.44 -7.15
C GLU A 28 3.78 4.85 -6.84
N SER A 29 3.53 3.59 -7.21
CA SER A 29 2.34 2.85 -6.79
C SER A 29 2.40 2.39 -5.33
N TYR A 30 3.50 2.66 -4.61
CA TYR A 30 3.63 2.25 -3.22
C TYR A 30 2.57 2.93 -2.34
N GLU A 31 1.85 2.09 -1.62
CA GLU A 31 0.89 2.50 -0.60
C GLU A 31 1.32 1.88 0.73
N ASN A 32 1.44 2.71 1.76
CA ASN A 32 1.87 2.22 3.06
C ASN A 32 0.80 1.30 3.65
N PRO A 33 1.12 0.03 3.96
CA PRO A 33 0.11 -0.91 4.43
C PRO A 33 -0.49 -0.53 5.79
N ILE A 34 0.26 0.19 6.63
CA ILE A 34 -0.26 0.68 7.91
C ILE A 34 -1.25 1.83 7.70
N GLU A 35 -0.94 2.77 6.82
CA GLU A 35 -1.85 3.88 6.51
C GLU A 35 -3.18 3.36 5.96
N LYS A 36 -3.12 2.40 5.03
CA LYS A 36 -4.35 1.76 4.49
C LYS A 36 -5.13 1.02 5.58
N ALA A 37 -4.46 0.37 6.52
CA ALA A 37 -5.11 -0.29 7.64
C ALA A 37 -5.81 0.71 8.59
N ILE A 38 -5.17 1.86 8.86
CA ILE A 38 -5.77 2.96 9.64
C ILE A 38 -6.99 3.51 8.92
N GLU A 39 -6.93 3.68 7.60
CA GLU A 39 -8.08 4.11 6.79
C GLU A 39 -9.25 3.13 6.90
N TYR A 40 -8.99 1.81 6.80
CA TYR A 40 -10.03 0.79 6.96
C TYR A 40 -10.69 0.85 8.34
N ASP A 41 -9.89 0.96 9.40
CA ASP A 41 -10.39 1.10 10.78
C ASP A 41 -11.24 2.38 10.94
N ARG A 42 -10.79 3.49 10.36
CA ARG A 42 -11.52 4.76 10.35
C ARG A 42 -12.87 4.63 9.66
N MET A 43 -12.91 4.07 8.44
CA MET A 43 -14.16 3.83 7.70
C MET A 43 -15.12 2.94 8.49
N MET A 44 -14.62 1.85 9.09
CA MET A 44 -15.44 0.96 9.92
C MET A 44 -16.06 1.69 11.12
N LYS A 45 -15.29 2.55 11.80
CA LYS A 45 -15.76 3.28 12.97
C LYS A 45 -16.76 4.38 12.63
N GLU A 46 -16.44 5.22 11.64
CA GLU A 46 -17.29 6.35 11.24
C GLU A 46 -18.63 5.89 10.68
N GLU A 47 -18.62 4.84 9.86
CA GLU A 47 -19.81 4.32 9.18
C GLU A 47 -20.45 3.13 9.91
N LYS A 48 -19.89 2.72 11.06
CA LYS A 48 -20.32 1.56 11.85
C LYS A 48 -20.39 0.26 11.03
N LEU A 49 -19.42 0.05 10.14
CA LEU A 49 -19.36 -1.11 9.25
C LEU A 49 -18.71 -2.32 9.92
N SER A 50 -19.23 -3.51 9.63
CA SER A 50 -18.50 -4.76 9.86
C SER A 50 -17.39 -4.93 8.81
N GLN A 51 -16.44 -5.84 9.06
CA GLN A 51 -15.41 -6.16 8.05
C GLN A 51 -16.01 -6.69 6.74
N SER A 52 -17.14 -7.40 6.80
CA SER A 52 -17.83 -7.88 5.59
C SER A 52 -18.46 -6.72 4.81
N ALA A 53 -19.13 -5.79 5.51
CA ALA A 53 -19.74 -4.63 4.87
C ALA A 53 -18.69 -3.69 4.27
N LEU A 54 -17.55 -3.48 4.95
CA LEU A 54 -16.42 -2.75 4.38
C LEU A 54 -15.86 -3.46 3.13
N ALA A 55 -15.74 -4.78 3.16
CA ALA A 55 -15.25 -5.56 2.03
C ALA A 55 -16.15 -5.43 0.80
N GLU A 56 -17.47 -5.52 0.99
CA GLU A 56 -18.47 -5.27 -0.05
C GLU A 56 -18.37 -3.86 -0.60
N LYS A 57 -18.30 -2.84 0.28
CA LYS A 57 -18.16 -1.43 -0.10
C LYS A 57 -16.91 -1.17 -0.96
N LEU A 58 -15.79 -1.80 -0.62
CA LEU A 58 -14.52 -1.62 -1.31
C LEU A 58 -14.34 -2.55 -2.51
N GLY A 59 -15.25 -3.49 -2.77
CA GLY A 59 -15.12 -4.49 -3.82
C GLY A 59 -13.94 -5.45 -3.60
N VAL A 60 -13.59 -5.75 -2.34
CA VAL A 60 -12.49 -6.67 -1.98
C VAL A 60 -13.02 -7.85 -1.17
N SER A 61 -12.19 -8.88 -0.97
CA SER A 61 -12.58 -9.99 -0.09
C SER A 61 -12.54 -9.57 1.39
N ARG A 62 -13.40 -10.17 2.21
CA ARG A 62 -13.34 -10.03 3.68
C ARG A 62 -11.95 -10.40 4.23
N VAL A 63 -11.29 -11.41 3.64
CA VAL A 63 -9.93 -11.81 4.00
C VAL A 63 -8.94 -10.67 3.79
N ARG A 64 -9.10 -9.88 2.72
CA ARG A 64 -8.26 -8.70 2.46
C ARG A 64 -8.41 -7.65 3.55
N VAL A 65 -9.64 -7.35 3.96
CA VAL A 65 -9.91 -6.43 5.08
C VAL A 65 -9.28 -6.97 6.37
N TYR A 66 -9.47 -8.25 6.67
CA TYR A 66 -8.87 -8.89 7.85
C TYR A 66 -7.34 -8.75 7.88
N GLN A 67 -6.65 -9.00 6.76
CA GLN A 67 -5.19 -8.88 6.63
C GLN A 67 -4.70 -7.47 6.97
N TYR A 68 -5.40 -6.44 6.49
CA TYR A 68 -5.06 -5.07 6.85
C TYR A 68 -5.35 -4.79 8.32
N MET A 69 -6.50 -5.21 8.84
CA MET A 69 -6.83 -5.01 10.25
C MET A 69 -5.87 -5.73 11.21
N SER A 70 -5.28 -6.87 10.81
CA SER A 70 -4.24 -7.54 11.61
C SER A 70 -2.94 -6.74 11.72
N LEU A 71 -2.63 -5.85 10.77
CA LEU A 71 -1.45 -4.98 10.86
C LEU A 71 -1.49 -4.07 12.09
N LEU A 72 -2.67 -3.62 12.48
CA LEU A 72 -2.84 -2.73 13.64
C LEU A 72 -2.59 -3.44 14.99
N LYS A 73 -2.42 -4.76 14.97
CA LYS A 73 -2.07 -5.57 16.15
C LYS A 73 -0.56 -5.76 16.32
N LEU A 74 0.25 -5.27 15.36
CA LEU A 74 1.70 -5.33 15.48
C LEU A 74 2.18 -4.50 16.68
N PRO A 75 3.32 -4.86 17.29
CA PRO A 75 3.95 -4.02 18.31
C PRO A 75 4.13 -2.59 17.80
N GLN A 76 3.82 -1.60 18.64
CA GLN A 76 3.86 -0.17 18.29
C GLN A 76 5.17 0.25 17.60
N LYS A 77 6.32 -0.23 18.09
CA LYS A 77 7.63 0.03 17.46
C LYS A 77 7.72 -0.42 16.00
N LYS A 78 7.07 -1.55 15.65
CA LYS A 78 7.02 -2.03 14.25
C LYS A 78 6.12 -1.15 13.40
N ILE A 79 4.97 -0.75 13.94
CA ILE A 79 4.03 0.17 13.26
C ILE A 79 4.75 1.48 12.90
N GLU A 80 5.41 2.10 13.89
CA GLU A 80 6.18 3.35 13.70
C GLU A 80 7.30 3.20 12.68
N TYR A 81 8.02 2.08 12.71
CA TYR A 81 9.07 1.79 11.74
C TYR A 81 8.52 1.71 10.31
N ILE A 82 7.40 1.00 10.10
CA ILE A 82 6.80 0.84 8.77
C ILE A 82 6.21 2.16 8.27
N LEU A 83 5.61 2.95 9.14
CA LEU A 83 5.14 4.30 8.80
C LEU A 83 6.30 5.19 8.31
N LYS A 84 7.43 5.17 9.01
CA LYS A 84 8.58 6.02 8.68
C LYS A 84 9.38 5.54 7.46
N ASN A 85 9.63 4.24 7.36
CA ASN A 85 10.61 3.68 6.41
C ASN A 85 9.96 2.84 5.29
N GLY A 86 8.65 2.58 5.36
CA GLY A 86 8.00 1.61 4.49
C GLY A 86 8.15 1.89 2.99
N LYS A 87 8.07 3.15 2.54
CA LYS A 87 8.27 3.51 1.12
C LYS A 87 9.73 3.28 0.70
N GLN A 88 10.70 3.62 1.54
CA GLN A 88 12.11 3.44 1.22
C GLN A 88 12.52 1.97 1.17
N GLU A 89 11.98 1.15 2.07
CA GLU A 89 12.24 -0.29 2.15
C GLU A 89 11.27 -1.14 1.33
N MET A 90 10.29 -0.50 0.67
CA MET A 90 9.20 -1.16 -0.06
C MET A 90 8.49 -2.24 0.78
N ILE A 91 8.17 -1.91 2.04
CA ILE A 91 7.46 -2.81 2.95
C ILE A 91 5.99 -2.85 2.57
N THR A 92 5.59 -3.88 1.83
CA THR A 92 4.20 -4.13 1.46
C THR A 92 3.49 -4.99 2.49
N GLU A 93 2.15 -5.00 2.46
CA GLU A 93 1.34 -5.91 3.27
C GLU A 93 1.76 -7.38 3.09
N ARG A 94 2.14 -7.79 1.86
CA ARG A 94 2.57 -9.17 1.57
C ARG A 94 3.82 -9.56 2.35
N HIS A 95 4.77 -8.63 2.54
CA HIS A 95 5.97 -8.88 3.34
C HIS A 95 5.64 -9.14 4.82
N LEU A 96 4.51 -8.61 5.30
CA LEU A 96 4.12 -8.67 6.70
C LEU A 96 3.22 -9.87 7.03
N ARG A 97 2.63 -10.55 6.04
CA ARG A 97 1.78 -11.74 6.26
C ARG A 97 2.45 -12.86 7.07
N PRO A 98 3.73 -13.23 6.85
CA PRO A 98 4.33 -14.34 7.57
C PRO A 98 4.47 -14.09 9.08
N VAL A 99 4.45 -12.82 9.50
CA VAL A 99 4.63 -12.42 10.91
C VAL A 99 3.31 -12.09 11.61
N MET A 100 2.17 -12.34 10.94
CA MET A 100 0.81 -12.11 11.46
C MET A 100 0.07 -13.39 11.84
N LEU A 101 0.57 -14.55 11.41
CA LEU A 101 0.07 -15.88 11.76
C LEU A 101 0.69 -16.31 13.09
#